data_AF-A0A402B174-F1
#
_entry.id   AF-A0A402B174-F1
#
_cell.length_a   1.000
_cell.length_b   1.000
_cell.length_c   1.000
_cell.angle_alpha   90.00
_cell.angle_beta   90.00
_cell.angle_gamma   90.00
#
_symmetry.space_group_name_H-M   'P 1'
#
loop_
_entity.id
_entity.type
_entity.pdbx_description
1 polymer ?
#
loop_
_entity_poly.entity_id
_entity_poly.type
_entity_poly.pdbx_seq_one_letter_code
_entity_poly.pdbx_strand_id
1 'polypeptide(L)'
;MLLTTAHLIALHTLSDSEITGHTAYAPEESDDQNHIYRELELQGLAVLVPPRAYQITFTGHEALGIFDGMQKSPGIPPIDQLKQDWRLLGSDIQAALHAAAQNKMHVGPLTEDVLNTRGMTEKKYSTLEKRTFTNLSAFGEAWEDFDQRHHPSLEVNQDLANGMRHMHPSYTAKT
;
A
#
# COMPACT_ATOMS: atom_id res chain seq x y z
N MET A 1 -5.15 5.89 1.38
CA MET A 1 -3.90 5.41 0.75
C MET A 1 -4.24 4.55 -0.46
N LEU A 2 -3.40 4.56 -1.49
CA LEU A 2 -3.45 3.75 -2.70
C LEU A 2 -2.15 2.92 -2.81
N LEU A 3 -2.27 1.60 -2.72
CA LEU A 3 -1.19 0.65 -2.99
C LEU A 3 -1.60 -0.29 -4.10
N THR A 4 -0.99 -0.12 -5.27
CA THR A 4 -1.16 -0.97 -6.44
C THR A 4 0.01 -1.94 -6.57
N THR A 5 -0.07 -2.91 -7.47
CA THR A 5 1.07 -3.76 -7.83
C THR A 5 2.30 -2.93 -8.22
N ALA A 6 2.12 -1.83 -8.97
CA ALA A 6 3.22 -0.95 -9.34
C ALA A 6 3.89 -0.28 -8.12
N HIS A 7 3.10 0.15 -7.13
CA HIS A 7 3.61 0.69 -5.87
C HIS A 7 4.43 -0.35 -5.09
N LEU A 8 3.94 -1.58 -5.02
CA LEU A 8 4.62 -2.67 -4.31
C LEU A 8 5.95 -3.03 -4.97
N ILE A 9 5.99 -3.10 -6.31
CA ILE A 9 7.24 -3.33 -7.06
C ILE A 9 8.24 -2.20 -6.82
N ALA A 10 7.78 -0.94 -6.84
CA ALA A 10 8.63 0.21 -6.56
C ALA A 10 9.18 0.16 -5.12
N LEU A 11 8.36 -0.19 -4.12
CA LEU A 11 8.83 -0.35 -2.73
C LEU A 11 9.89 -1.45 -2.59
N HIS A 12 9.70 -2.61 -3.22
CA HIS A 12 10.73 -3.65 -3.27
C HIS A 12 12.03 -3.13 -3.89
N THR A 13 11.93 -2.42 -5.02
CA THR A 13 13.10 -1.84 -5.71
C THR A 13 13.86 -0.88 -4.79
N LEU A 14 13.14 -0.02 -4.07
CA LEU A 14 13.75 0.89 -3.09
C LEU A 14 14.40 0.12 -1.94
N SER A 15 13.73 -0.91 -1.40
CA SER A 15 14.27 -1.74 -0.32
C SER A 15 15.54 -2.50 -0.74
N ASP A 16 15.56 -3.11 -1.91
CA ASP A 16 16.71 -3.88 -2.43
C ASP A 16 17.91 -2.97 -2.69
N SER A 17 17.67 -1.77 -3.19
CA SER A 17 18.72 -0.79 -3.43
C SER A 17 19.38 -0.31 -2.13
N GLU A 18 18.59 -0.12 -1.07
CA GLU A 18 19.11 0.26 0.24
C GLU A 18 20.04 -0.83 0.79
N ILE A 19 19.61 -2.10 0.72
CA ILE A 19 20.41 -3.27 1.16
C ILE A 19 21.72 -3.37 0.38
N THR A 20 21.69 -3.09 -0.91
CA THR A 20 22.88 -3.14 -1.78
C THR A 20 23.75 -1.88 -1.70
N GLY A 21 23.36 -0.89 -0.89
CA GLY A 21 24.10 0.37 -0.71
C GLY A 21 24.06 1.31 -1.92
N HIS A 22 23.10 1.14 -2.83
CA HIS A 22 22.92 1.97 -4.01
C HIS A 22 21.72 2.92 -3.83
N THR A 23 21.80 4.12 -4.39
CA THR A 23 20.64 5.01 -4.52
C THR A 23 19.64 4.42 -5.50
N ALA A 24 18.42 4.18 -5.04
CA ALA A 24 17.45 3.29 -5.67
C ALA A 24 17.02 3.62 -7.09
N TYR A 25 16.76 4.90 -7.33
CA TYR A 25 16.16 5.35 -8.56
C TYR A 25 16.40 6.85 -8.69
N ALA A 26 17.12 7.23 -9.74
CA ALA A 26 17.33 8.62 -10.11
C ALA A 26 16.30 8.98 -11.18
N PRO A 27 15.22 9.70 -10.84
CA PRO A 27 14.18 10.04 -11.81
C PRO A 27 14.73 10.93 -12.93
N GLU A 28 14.57 10.49 -14.18
CA GLU A 28 14.72 11.35 -15.36
C GLU A 28 13.41 12.11 -15.62
N GLU A 29 13.50 13.32 -16.19
CA GLU A 29 12.31 14.15 -16.43
C GLU A 29 11.31 13.53 -17.41
N SER A 30 11.76 12.63 -18.28
CA SER A 30 10.98 11.91 -19.29
C SER A 30 10.56 10.51 -18.87
N ASP A 31 10.82 10.09 -17.64
CA ASP A 31 10.43 8.75 -17.18
C ASP A 31 8.94 8.74 -16.81
N ASP A 32 8.16 8.03 -17.63
CA ASP A 32 6.74 7.82 -17.41
C ASP A 32 6.47 7.13 -16.07
N GLN A 33 7.41 6.39 -15.47
CA GLN A 33 7.23 5.72 -14.16
C GLN A 33 7.48 6.62 -12.95
N ASN A 34 7.98 7.84 -13.16
CA ASN A 34 8.31 8.77 -12.08
C ASN A 34 7.09 9.14 -11.21
N HIS A 35 5.88 9.05 -11.76
CA HIS A 35 4.64 9.26 -10.99
C HIS A 35 4.46 8.22 -9.87
N ILE A 36 4.89 6.96 -10.05
CA ILE A 36 4.75 5.88 -9.06
C ILE A 36 5.56 6.21 -7.80
N TYR A 37 6.82 6.64 -7.96
CA TYR A 37 7.67 7.03 -6.84
C TYR A 37 7.18 8.31 -6.16
N ARG A 38 6.62 9.25 -6.92
CA ARG A 38 5.98 10.44 -6.35
C ARG A 38 4.70 10.12 -5.59
N GLU A 39 3.88 9.19 -6.06
CA GLU A 39 2.71 8.70 -5.33
C GLU A 39 3.13 8.06 -4.01
N LEU A 40 4.19 7.25 -4.00
CA LEU A 40 4.78 6.72 -2.76
C LEU A 40 5.30 7.83 -1.84
N GLU A 41 5.95 8.85 -2.39
CA GLU A 41 6.44 10.01 -1.64
C GLU A 41 5.32 10.79 -0.96
N LEU A 42 4.26 11.11 -1.71
CA LEU A 42 3.10 11.84 -1.21
C LEU A 42 2.30 11.05 -0.16
N GLN A 43 2.46 9.72 -0.16
CA GLN A 43 1.91 8.82 0.86
C GLN A 43 2.86 8.57 2.04
N GLY A 44 4.05 9.17 2.04
CA GLY A 44 5.05 9.04 3.10
C GLY A 44 5.82 7.72 3.09
N LEU A 45 5.71 6.92 2.03
CA LEU A 45 6.34 5.60 1.90
C LEU A 45 7.72 5.65 1.25
N ALA A 46 8.00 6.73 0.53
CA ALA A 46 9.31 7.03 -0.05
C ALA A 46 9.68 8.50 0.24
N VAL A 47 10.95 8.84 0.07
CA VAL A 47 11.44 10.22 0.19
C VAL A 47 12.46 10.51 -0.91
N LEU A 48 12.38 11.70 -1.51
CA LEU A 48 13.37 12.17 -2.47
C LEU A 48 14.56 12.81 -1.74
N VAL A 49 15.74 12.22 -1.87
CA VAL A 49 16.99 12.65 -1.21
C VAL A 49 17.97 13.22 -2.25
N PRO A 50 18.78 14.26 -1.93
CA PRO A 50 19.82 14.75 -2.83
C PRO A 50 20.88 13.67 -3.14
N PRO A 51 21.40 13.56 -4.38
CA PRO A 51 21.14 14.40 -5.54
C PRO A 51 20.05 13.82 -6.46
N ARG A 52 18.78 13.81 -6.00
CA ARG A 52 17.59 13.27 -6.69
C ARG A 52 17.60 11.75 -6.78
N ALA A 53 17.57 11.08 -5.64
CA ALA A 53 17.32 9.66 -5.55
C ALA A 53 16.17 9.38 -4.58
N TYR A 54 15.24 8.51 -4.96
CA TYR A 54 14.25 8.03 -4.01
C TYR A 54 14.86 7.01 -3.05
N GLN A 55 14.48 7.11 -1.79
CA GLN A 55 14.77 6.14 -0.73
C GLN A 55 13.46 5.70 -0.09
N ILE A 56 13.40 4.45 0.35
CA ILE A 56 12.27 3.93 1.13
C ILE A 56 12.29 4.56 2.53
N THR A 57 11.12 4.86 3.08
CA THR A 57 11.01 5.36 4.46
C THR A 57 10.81 4.20 5.43
N PHE A 58 10.93 4.47 6.74
CA PHE A 58 10.53 3.51 7.76
C PHE A 58 9.09 3.01 7.56
N THR A 59 8.16 3.92 7.25
CA THR A 59 6.77 3.58 6.94
C THR A 59 6.65 2.73 5.67
N GLY A 60 7.49 3.00 4.66
CA GLY A 60 7.59 2.16 3.47
C GLY A 60 8.05 0.73 3.79
N HIS A 61 9.06 0.57 4.66
CA HIS A 61 9.50 -0.77 5.11
C HIS A 61 8.41 -1.50 5.90
N GLU A 62 7.68 -0.78 6.74
CA GLU A 62 6.58 -1.36 7.49
C GLU A 62 5.48 -1.90 6.55
N ALA A 63 5.06 -1.08 5.57
CA ALA A 63 4.10 -1.49 4.55
C ALA A 63 4.59 -2.73 3.77
N LEU A 64 5.86 -2.73 3.36
CA LEU A 64 6.46 -3.84 2.64
C LEU A 64 6.53 -5.11 3.49
N GLY A 65 6.88 -4.98 4.78
CA GLY A 65 6.93 -6.10 5.72
C GLY A 65 5.58 -6.78 5.93
N ILE A 66 4.48 -6.00 5.99
CA ILE A 66 3.12 -6.57 6.05
C ILE A 66 2.83 -7.35 4.76
N PHE A 67 3.13 -6.77 3.60
CA PHE A 67 2.91 -7.42 2.31
C PHE A 67 3.75 -8.70 2.12
N ASP A 68 5.03 -8.68 2.49
CA ASP A 68 5.91 -9.86 2.44
C ASP A 68 5.40 -10.99 3.35
N GLY A 69 4.82 -10.64 4.49
CA GLY A 69 4.12 -11.59 5.35
C GLY A 69 2.91 -12.21 4.65
N MET A 70 2.13 -11.41 3.93
CA MET A 70 0.98 -11.89 3.16
C MET A 70 1.41 -12.84 2.03
N GLN A 71 2.50 -12.53 1.31
CA GLN A 71 3.01 -13.39 0.23
C GLN A 71 3.46 -14.77 0.71
N LYS A 72 3.85 -14.90 1.98
CA LYS A 72 4.19 -16.20 2.60
C LYS A 72 2.95 -17.02 2.96
N SER A 73 1.76 -16.41 2.91
CA SER A 73 0.50 -17.08 3.23
C SER A 73 -0.14 -17.72 2.00
N PRO A 74 -0.77 -18.89 2.14
CA PRO A 74 -1.47 -19.53 1.03
C PRO A 74 -2.65 -18.66 0.59
N GLY A 75 -2.68 -18.28 -0.68
CA GLY A 75 -3.82 -17.56 -1.29
C GLY A 75 -3.49 -16.20 -1.90
N ILE A 76 -2.29 -15.65 -1.65
CA ILE A 76 -1.81 -14.44 -2.32
C ILE A 76 -0.83 -14.84 -3.42
N PRO A 77 -1.11 -14.53 -4.70
CA PRO A 77 -0.15 -14.76 -5.77
C PRO A 77 1.17 -14.01 -5.51
N PRO A 78 2.30 -14.56 -5.94
CA PRO A 78 3.56 -13.81 -6.06
C PRO A 78 3.36 -12.48 -6.79
N ILE A 79 4.13 -11.45 -6.43
CA ILE A 79 3.97 -10.08 -6.94
C ILE A 79 4.05 -10.00 -8.47
N ASP A 80 4.90 -10.83 -9.09
CA ASP A 80 5.09 -10.96 -10.54
C ASP A 80 3.86 -11.55 -11.26
N GLN A 81 2.92 -12.12 -10.51
CA GLN A 81 1.67 -12.69 -11.03
C GLN A 81 0.44 -11.81 -10.76
N LEU A 82 0.61 -10.72 -10.00
CA LEU A 82 -0.46 -9.76 -9.76
C LEU A 82 -0.69 -8.93 -11.03
N LYS A 83 -1.96 -8.66 -11.34
CA LYS A 83 -2.30 -7.72 -12.43
C LYS A 83 -1.77 -6.33 -12.07
N GLN A 84 -1.36 -5.58 -13.08
CA GLN A 84 -0.79 -4.23 -12.89
C GLN A 84 -1.75 -3.28 -12.16
N ASP A 85 -3.06 -3.40 -12.43
CA ASP A 85 -4.14 -2.62 -11.82
C ASP A 85 -4.69 -3.23 -10.53
N TRP A 86 -4.14 -4.37 -10.08
CA TRP A 86 -4.53 -4.95 -8.81
C TRP A 86 -4.16 -4.01 -7.66
N ARG A 87 -5.15 -3.67 -6.85
CA ARG A 87 -4.99 -2.78 -5.70
C ARG A 87 -4.99 -3.60 -4.42
N LEU A 88 -3.89 -3.54 -3.68
CA LEU A 88 -3.83 -4.01 -2.30
C LEU A 88 -4.65 -3.10 -1.39
N LEU A 89 -4.43 -1.78 -1.51
CA LEU A 89 -5.18 -0.74 -0.80
C LEU A 89 -5.74 0.28 -1.78
N GLY A 90 -6.91 0.80 -1.43
CA GLY A 90 -7.62 1.92 -2.05
C GLY A 90 -8.72 2.36 -1.08
N SER A 91 -9.33 3.52 -1.28
CA SER A 91 -10.33 4.07 -0.35
C SER A 91 -11.48 3.11 -0.01
N ASP A 92 -11.95 2.32 -0.98
CA ASP A 92 -12.99 1.30 -0.79
C ASP A 92 -12.53 0.14 0.10
N ILE A 93 -11.31 -0.36 -0.11
CA ILE A 93 -10.70 -1.44 0.67
C ILE A 93 -10.43 -0.96 2.09
N GLN A 94 -9.93 0.27 2.25
CA GLN A 94 -9.70 0.88 3.55
C GLN A 94 -11.00 1.10 4.32
N ALA A 95 -12.04 1.60 3.65
CA ALA A 95 -13.36 1.72 4.26
C ALA A 95 -13.91 0.35 4.69
N ALA A 96 -13.68 -0.70 3.91
CA ALA A 96 -14.06 -2.07 4.26
C ALA A 96 -13.31 -2.60 5.49
N LEU A 97 -11.99 -2.39 5.56
CA LEU A 97 -11.16 -2.74 6.72
C LEU A 97 -11.64 -2.01 7.97
N HIS A 98 -11.81 -0.70 7.89
CA HIS A 98 -12.27 0.12 8.99
C HIS A 98 -13.67 -0.28 9.47
N ALA A 99 -14.60 -0.52 8.55
CA ALA A 99 -15.95 -0.98 8.90
C ALA A 99 -15.93 -2.32 9.64
N ALA A 100 -15.07 -3.25 9.24
CA ALA A 100 -14.92 -4.53 9.93
C ALA A 100 -14.29 -4.34 11.33
N ALA A 101 -13.26 -3.49 11.47
CA ALA A 101 -12.64 -3.17 12.75
C ALA A 101 -13.65 -2.55 13.74
N GLN A 102 -14.49 -1.61 13.29
CA GLN A 102 -15.58 -1.04 14.08
C GLN A 102 -16.64 -2.07 14.47
N ASN A 103 -16.77 -3.16 13.70
CA ASN A 103 -17.70 -4.25 13.95
C ASN A 103 -17.02 -5.47 14.61
N LYS A 104 -16.08 -5.24 15.54
CA LYS A 104 -15.38 -6.31 16.29
C LYS A 104 -14.69 -7.32 15.38
N MET A 105 -14.05 -6.82 14.33
CA MET A 105 -13.38 -7.59 13.28
C MET A 105 -14.32 -8.39 12.37
N HIS A 106 -15.64 -8.30 12.51
CA HIS A 106 -16.56 -9.02 11.64
C HIS A 106 -16.71 -8.32 10.30
N VAL A 107 -16.35 -9.05 9.24
CA VAL A 107 -16.45 -8.58 7.86
C VAL A 107 -17.90 -8.70 7.40
N GLY A 108 -18.43 -7.60 6.87
CA GLY A 108 -19.79 -7.54 6.35
C GLY A 108 -19.93 -8.28 5.01
N PRO A 109 -21.14 -8.76 4.67
CA PRO A 109 -21.37 -9.53 3.43
C PRO A 109 -21.09 -8.72 2.16
N LEU A 110 -21.19 -7.39 2.21
CA LEU A 110 -20.91 -6.51 1.07
C LEU A 110 -19.41 -6.31 0.81
N THR A 111 -18.57 -6.50 1.82
CA THR A 111 -17.12 -6.26 1.75
C THR A 111 -16.31 -7.55 1.89
N GLU A 112 -16.97 -8.69 2.08
CA GLU A 112 -16.32 -9.99 2.22
C GLU A 112 -15.47 -10.33 1.00
N ASP A 113 -16.02 -10.24 -0.21
CA ASP A 113 -15.30 -10.64 -1.42
C ASP A 113 -14.07 -9.75 -1.68
N VAL A 114 -14.22 -8.43 -1.51
CA VAL A 114 -13.12 -7.49 -1.75
C VAL A 114 -11.96 -7.71 -0.78
N LEU A 115 -12.22 -8.06 0.48
CA LEU A 115 -11.18 -8.35 1.47
C LEU A 115 -10.63 -9.78 1.34
N ASN A 116 -11.49 -10.76 1.05
CA ASN A 116 -11.11 -12.17 0.95
C ASN A 116 -10.18 -12.44 -0.24
N THR A 117 -10.48 -11.84 -1.39
CA THR A 117 -9.62 -11.90 -2.59
C THR A 117 -8.21 -11.32 -2.39
N ARG A 118 -8.00 -10.60 -1.29
CA ARG A 118 -6.74 -9.99 -0.86
C ARG A 118 -6.14 -10.69 0.36
N GLY A 119 -6.67 -11.82 0.79
CA GLY A 119 -6.21 -12.57 1.97
C GLY A 119 -6.34 -11.80 3.29
N MET A 120 -7.20 -10.78 3.32
CA MET A 120 -7.44 -9.96 4.51
C MET A 120 -8.53 -10.53 5.41
N THR A 121 -9.06 -11.72 5.09
CA THR A 121 -10.13 -12.36 5.87
C THR A 121 -9.78 -13.77 6.29
N GLU A 122 -10.37 -14.20 7.42
CA GLU A 122 -10.34 -15.57 7.89
C GLU A 122 -11.74 -16.06 8.28
N LYS A 123 -11.95 -17.38 8.25
CA LYS A 123 -13.19 -18.00 8.72
C LYS A 123 -13.02 -18.44 10.17
N LYS A 124 -13.89 -17.95 11.06
CA LYS A 124 -13.87 -18.27 12.49
C LYS A 124 -15.17 -18.90 12.93
N TYR A 125 -15.11 -20.10 13.51
CA TYR A 125 -16.27 -20.77 14.06
C TYR A 125 -16.57 -20.26 15.47
N SER A 126 -17.77 -19.73 15.68
CA SER A 126 -18.27 -19.37 17.02
C SER A 126 -18.95 -20.57 17.66
N THR A 127 -18.40 -21.05 18.77
CA THR A 127 -19.01 -22.13 19.56
C THR A 127 -20.30 -21.69 20.25
N LEU A 128 -20.38 -20.41 20.64
CA LEU A 128 -21.57 -19.79 21.25
C LEU A 128 -22.73 -19.73 20.28
N GLU A 129 -22.48 -19.24 19.06
CA GLU A 129 -23.53 -19.03 18.06
C GLU A 129 -23.69 -20.21 17.08
N LYS A 130 -22.83 -21.22 17.21
CA LYS A 130 -22.78 -22.42 16.35
C LYS A 130 -22.78 -22.11 14.85
N ARG A 131 -22.12 -21.01 14.47
CA ARG A 131 -22.00 -20.56 13.08
C ARG A 131 -20.60 -20.05 12.78
N THR A 132 -20.23 -20.10 11.51
CA THR A 132 -18.97 -19.56 10.99
C THR A 132 -19.16 -18.10 10.59
N PHE A 133 -18.23 -17.26 11.01
CA PHE A 133 -18.14 -15.86 10.63
C PHE A 133 -16.93 -15.62 9.75
N THR A 134 -17.02 -14.60 8.91
CA THR A 134 -15.87 -14.00 8.24
C THR A 134 -15.35 -12.88 9.11
N ASN A 135 -14.10 -12.99 9.53
CA ASN A 135 -13.41 -11.95 10.29
C ASN A 135 -12.23 -11.39 9.48
N LEU A 136 -11.70 -10.25 9.90
CA LEU A 136 -10.37 -9.82 9.46
C LEU A 136 -9.34 -10.87 9.87
N SER A 137 -8.41 -11.17 8.98
CA SER A 137 -7.21 -11.94 9.30
C SER A 137 -6.19 -11.05 10.01
N ALA A 138 -5.12 -11.64 10.54
CA ALA A 138 -4.00 -10.88 11.10
C ALA A 138 -3.43 -9.83 10.12
N PHE A 139 -3.48 -10.08 8.81
CA PHE A 139 -3.06 -9.09 7.80
C PHE A 139 -4.10 -8.00 7.56
N GLY A 140 -5.39 -8.35 7.59
CA GLY A 140 -6.46 -7.34 7.55
C GLY A 140 -6.38 -6.39 8.74
N GLU A 141 -6.13 -6.92 9.93
CA GLU A 141 -5.91 -6.13 11.15
C GLU A 141 -4.64 -5.27 11.03
N ALA A 142 -3.52 -5.83 10.57
CA ALA A 142 -2.27 -5.11 10.40
C ALA A 142 -2.40 -3.93 9.42
N TRP A 143 -3.12 -4.11 8.31
CA TRP A 143 -3.36 -3.03 7.35
C TRP A 143 -4.30 -1.96 7.87
N GLU A 144 -5.29 -2.33 8.68
CA GLU A 144 -6.17 -1.37 9.35
C GLU A 144 -5.37 -0.51 10.33
N ASP A 145 -4.59 -1.14 11.20
CA ASP A 145 -3.74 -0.44 12.17
C ASP A 145 -2.69 0.45 11.46
N PHE A 146 -2.09 -0.05 10.39
CA PHE A 146 -1.16 0.72 9.56
C PHE A 146 -1.83 1.97 8.97
N ASP A 147 -3.03 1.83 8.37
CA ASP A 147 -3.75 2.98 7.82
C ASP A 147 -4.15 3.97 8.91
N GLN A 148 -4.60 3.49 10.08
CA GLN A 148 -4.94 4.37 11.21
C GLN A 148 -3.76 5.22 11.69
N ARG A 149 -2.56 4.63 11.74
CA ARG A 149 -1.36 5.32 12.22
C ARG A 149 -0.80 6.32 11.23
N HIS A 150 -0.88 6.01 9.94
CA HIS A 150 -0.20 6.80 8.91
C HIS A 150 -1.14 7.65 8.04
N HIS A 151 -2.46 7.45 8.15
CA HIS A 151 -3.57 8.17 7.51
C HIS A 151 -3.15 9.30 6.54
N PRO A 152 -2.76 8.96 5.29
CA PRO A 152 -2.54 10.00 4.30
C PRO A 152 -3.89 10.68 4.01
N SER A 153 -3.93 12.01 4.13
CA SER A 153 -5.18 12.78 4.13
C SER A 153 -5.99 12.70 2.82
N LEU A 154 -5.39 12.19 1.74
CA LEU A 154 -5.99 12.02 0.41
C LEU A 154 -5.50 10.71 -0.22
N GLU A 155 -6.37 10.05 -0.99
CA GLU A 155 -5.93 9.00 -1.92
C GLU A 155 -5.14 9.68 -3.06
N VAL A 156 -3.84 9.42 -3.12
CA VAL A 156 -2.96 10.03 -4.11
C VAL A 156 -2.85 9.11 -5.31
N ASN A 157 -3.45 9.53 -6.42
CA ASN A 157 -3.34 8.89 -7.72
C ASN A 157 -2.49 9.75 -8.67
N GLN A 158 -2.22 9.22 -9.87
CA GLN A 158 -1.37 9.87 -10.88
C GLN A 158 -1.78 11.31 -11.19
N ASP A 159 -3.08 11.57 -11.36
CA ASP A 159 -3.59 12.90 -11.66
C ASP A 159 -3.33 13.89 -10.52
N LEU A 160 -3.56 13.47 -9.27
CA LEU A 160 -3.29 14.29 -8.11
C LEU A 160 -1.78 14.52 -7.92
N ALA A 161 -0.97 13.47 -8.08
CA ALA A 161 0.49 13.55 -7.96
C ALA A 161 1.09 14.51 -9.01
N ASN A 162 0.62 14.43 -10.26
CA ASN A 162 1.03 15.32 -11.33
C ASN A 162 0.51 16.74 -11.12
N GLY A 163 -0.73 16.92 -10.65
CA GLY A 163 -1.27 18.23 -10.31
C GLY A 163 -0.46 18.94 -9.22
N MET A 164 -0.10 18.24 -8.14
CA MET A 164 0.69 18.80 -7.04
C MET A 164 2.11 19.22 -7.47
N ARG A 165 2.73 18.50 -8.41
CA ARG A 165 4.04 18.89 -8.99
C ARG A 165 4.01 20.31 -9.57
N HIS A 166 2.92 20.69 -10.22
CA HIS A 166 2.79 22.00 -10.88
C HIS A 166 2.41 23.13 -9.91
N MET A 167 2.02 22.81 -8.68
CA MET A 167 1.57 23.79 -7.67
C MET A 167 2.65 24.13 -6.62
N HIS A 168 3.66 23.29 -6.41
CA HIS A 168 4.65 23.51 -5.35
C HIS A 168 5.98 24.10 -5.87
N PRO A 169 6.45 25.26 -5.36
CA PRO A 169 7.63 25.97 -5.85
C PRO A 169 8.92 25.12 -5.87
N SER A 170 9.09 24.24 -4.89
CA SER A 170 10.26 23.36 -4.75
C SER A 170 10.48 22.41 -5.93
N TYR A 171 9.44 22.15 -6.74
CA TYR A 171 9.51 21.30 -7.93
C TYR A 171 9.70 22.09 -9.23
N THR A 172 9.61 23.42 -9.18
CA THR A 172 9.78 24.33 -10.33
C THR A 172 11.13 25.03 -10.36
N ALA A 173 11.98 24.81 -9.35
CA ALA A 173 13.32 25.35 -9.29
C ALA A 173 14.22 24.67 -10.34
N LYS A 174 14.20 25.23 -11.54
CA LYS A 174 15.29 25.09 -12.52
C LYS A 174 16.57 25.64 -11.88
N THR A 175 17.54 24.78 -11.66
CA THR A 175 18.96 25.16 -11.61
C THR A 175 19.67 24.43 -12.72
#